data_AF-A0A672KID8-F1
#
_entry.id   AF-A0A672KID8-F1
#
_cell.length_a   1.000
_cell.length_b   1.000
_cell.length_c   1.000
_cell.angle_alpha   90.00
_cell.angle_beta   90.00
_cell.angle_gamma   90.00
#
_symmetry.space_group_name_H-M   'P 1'
#
loop_
_entity.id
_entity.type
_entity.pdbx_description
1 polymer ?
#
loop_
_entity_poly.entity_id
_entity_poly.type
_entity_poly.pdbx_seq_one_letter_code
_entity_poly.pdbx_strand_id
1 'polypeptide(L)'
;MAGRGKRKPRSSPQTETPNGEVKKAKEGQRDEKTAGMREEVEKLYKLRMPDDFFQFWEFCKGLSADCPQDALKETLGLRLVGPFDILSKNHKNSSSSQPNFHLHWRYFYDPPEFQTIIQGNVDTQHHMGYFRDLPDALPVFIGENEAKKGCTITQMGDNIFAAVLLFLQKKRKERGQQKNEAALDWLEEDLKREAERLDLPLELKTKAMKQRERKVVTKTFHGAGIVVPVDKNDVGYRELPGTDASLKKICKTIVEAKDDEERMKAFAPIQEMITFVQFANDECDYGMGYELGIDLFCYGSHYFYKVVRQLLPMAYNLLKRGLFGEILEAHLASRSQDNLEQLATV
;
A
#
# COMPACT_ATOMS: atom_id res chain seq x y z
N MET A 1 -33.70 -56.03 27.58
CA MET A 1 -35.16 -55.85 27.68
C MET A 1 -35.46 -54.40 27.30
N ALA A 2 -35.93 -54.18 26.08
CA ALA A 2 -37.32 -53.84 25.74
C ALA A 2 -37.60 -52.33 25.97
N GLY A 3 -38.04 -51.53 25.00
CA GLY A 3 -38.61 -51.89 23.71
C GLY A 3 -38.74 -50.75 22.70
N ARG A 4 -39.00 -51.22 21.49
CA ARG A 4 -39.43 -50.51 20.27
C ARG A 4 -40.89 -50.06 20.39
N GLY A 5 -41.22 -49.02 19.62
CA GLY A 5 -42.55 -48.80 19.02
C GLY A 5 -43.09 -47.40 19.31
N LYS A 6 -43.64 -46.62 18.37
CA LYS A 6 -44.20 -46.91 17.05
C LYS A 6 -44.10 -45.65 16.16
N ARG A 7 -44.00 -45.87 14.84
CA ARG A 7 -44.15 -44.88 13.77
C ARG A 7 -45.60 -44.82 13.26
N LYS A 8 -45.93 -43.67 12.64
CA LYS A 8 -46.76 -43.38 11.43
C LYS A 8 -48.02 -42.53 11.69
N PRO A 9 -48.55 -41.79 10.69
CA PRO A 9 -48.08 -41.58 9.31
C PRO A 9 -47.98 -40.10 8.83
N ARG A 10 -47.39 -39.93 7.64
CA ARG A 10 -47.39 -38.73 6.79
C ARG A 10 -48.80 -38.38 6.29
N SER A 11 -49.07 -37.08 6.17
CA SER A 11 -50.06 -36.51 5.25
C SER A 11 -49.45 -35.32 4.50
N SER A 12 -49.67 -35.26 3.20
CA SER A 12 -49.37 -34.14 2.31
C SER A 12 -50.36 -34.21 1.14
N PRO A 13 -50.56 -33.13 0.35
CA PRO A 13 -50.67 -31.72 0.70
C PRO A 13 -52.01 -31.14 0.20
N GLN A 14 -52.53 -30.08 0.81
CA GLN A 14 -53.56 -29.24 0.16
C GLN A 14 -53.21 -27.76 0.29
N THR A 15 -53.17 -27.16 -0.88
CA THR A 15 -53.12 -25.75 -1.28
C THR A 15 -54.07 -24.87 -0.48
N GLU A 16 -53.56 -23.73 0.00
CA GLU A 16 -54.28 -22.46 0.08
C GLU A 16 -53.27 -21.32 0.28
N THR A 17 -53.17 -20.44 -0.72
CA THR A 17 -52.68 -19.04 -0.60
C THR A 17 -53.94 -18.16 -0.58
N PRO A 18 -53.99 -17.03 0.15
CA PRO A 18 -53.34 -15.81 -0.36
C PRO A 18 -52.81 -14.82 0.68
N ASN A 19 -51.85 -14.01 0.18
CA ASN A 19 -51.54 -12.64 0.56
C ASN A 19 -51.05 -12.30 1.97
N GLY A 20 -49.73 -12.12 2.05
CA GLY A 20 -49.09 -11.09 2.86
C GLY A 20 -47.83 -10.62 2.13
N GLU A 21 -47.94 -9.55 1.36
CA GLU A 21 -46.80 -8.92 0.68
C GLU A 21 -45.76 -8.46 1.71
N VAL A 22 -44.64 -9.18 1.82
CA VAL A 22 -43.44 -8.68 2.48
C VAL A 22 -42.47 -8.27 1.38
N LYS A 23 -42.27 -6.95 1.25
CA LYS A 23 -41.28 -6.32 0.37
C LYS A 23 -39.87 -6.85 0.67
N LYS A 24 -39.47 -7.93 -0.01
CA LYS A 24 -38.07 -8.30 -0.20
C LYS A 24 -37.51 -7.53 -1.39
N ALA A 25 -36.95 -6.35 -1.13
CA ALA A 25 -36.08 -5.67 -2.09
C ALA A 25 -35.19 -4.69 -1.34
N LYS A 26 -33.96 -5.12 -1.00
CA LYS A 26 -32.73 -4.28 -0.95
C LYS A 26 -31.44 -4.96 -0.48
N GLU A 27 -31.47 -6.18 0.06
CA GLU A 27 -30.23 -6.85 0.52
C GLU A 27 -29.47 -7.54 -0.63
N GLY A 28 -30.12 -8.31 -1.51
CA GLY A 28 -29.42 -9.09 -2.55
C GLY A 28 -28.74 -8.30 -3.69
N GLN A 29 -29.08 -7.03 -3.91
CA GLN A 29 -28.48 -6.20 -4.97
C GLN A 29 -27.27 -5.38 -4.51
N ARG A 30 -27.14 -5.11 -3.20
CA ARG A 30 -26.00 -4.35 -2.66
C ARG A 30 -24.72 -5.18 -2.67
N ASP A 31 -24.83 -6.48 -2.35
CA ASP A 31 -23.67 -7.36 -2.27
C ASP A 31 -23.08 -7.69 -3.64
N GLU A 32 -23.92 -7.89 -4.67
CA GLU A 32 -23.46 -8.24 -6.02
C GLU A 32 -22.73 -7.08 -6.72
N LYS A 33 -23.20 -5.83 -6.54
CA LYS A 33 -22.55 -4.63 -7.10
C LYS A 33 -21.18 -4.38 -6.45
N THR A 34 -21.09 -4.54 -5.13
CA THR A 34 -19.83 -4.37 -4.39
C THR A 34 -18.85 -5.49 -4.72
N ALA A 35 -19.32 -6.73 -4.87
CA ALA A 35 -18.50 -7.85 -5.34
C ALA A 35 -17.89 -7.58 -6.72
N GLY A 36 -18.69 -7.11 -7.68
CA GLY A 36 -18.20 -6.75 -9.01
C GLY A 36 -17.13 -5.63 -9.00
N MET A 37 -17.28 -4.63 -8.13
CA MET A 37 -16.26 -3.58 -7.96
C MET A 37 -14.97 -4.12 -7.34
N ARG A 38 -15.08 -5.02 -6.36
CA ARG A 38 -13.93 -5.65 -5.70
C ARG A 38 -13.11 -6.46 -6.70
N GLU A 39 -13.78 -7.28 -7.52
CA GLU A 39 -13.17 -8.06 -8.58
C GLU A 39 -12.51 -7.18 -9.64
N GLU A 40 -13.14 -6.06 -10.04
CA GLU A 40 -12.57 -5.13 -11.01
C GLU A 40 -11.28 -4.48 -10.50
N VAL A 41 -11.26 -3.98 -9.27
CA VAL A 41 -10.06 -3.38 -8.66
C VAL A 41 -8.94 -4.41 -8.55
N GLU A 42 -9.25 -5.60 -8.03
CA GLU A 42 -8.28 -6.68 -7.85
C GLU A 42 -7.73 -7.16 -9.19
N LYS A 43 -8.55 -7.27 -10.23
CA LYS A 43 -8.12 -7.64 -11.57
C LYS A 43 -7.16 -6.62 -12.18
N LEU A 44 -7.47 -5.32 -12.05
CA LEU A 44 -6.67 -4.26 -12.66
C LEU A 44 -5.34 -4.03 -11.94
N TYR A 45 -5.35 -4.10 -10.60
CA TYR A 45 -4.14 -3.92 -9.78
C TYR A 45 -3.43 -5.24 -9.45
N LYS A 46 -3.98 -6.41 -9.77
CA LYS A 46 -3.48 -7.72 -9.35
C LYS A 46 -3.22 -7.84 -7.83
N LEU A 47 -3.92 -7.03 -7.02
CA LEU A 47 -3.73 -6.91 -5.57
C LEU A 47 -5.08 -6.86 -4.87
N ARG A 48 -5.24 -7.66 -3.83
CA ARG A 48 -6.47 -7.71 -3.01
C ARG A 48 -6.60 -6.49 -2.12
N MET A 49 -7.67 -5.70 -2.26
CA MET A 49 -7.95 -4.62 -1.30
C MET A 49 -8.52 -5.15 0.02
N PRO A 50 -8.14 -4.57 1.16
CA PRO A 50 -8.78 -4.84 2.44
C PRO A 50 -10.18 -4.21 2.49
N ASP A 51 -11.00 -4.60 3.47
CA ASP A 51 -12.40 -4.17 3.52
C ASP A 51 -12.56 -2.70 3.94
N ASP A 52 -11.62 -2.17 4.73
CA ASP A 52 -11.60 -0.76 5.13
C ASP A 52 -11.48 0.19 3.92
N PHE A 53 -10.85 -0.26 2.83
CA PHE A 53 -10.85 0.47 1.56
C PHE A 53 -12.26 0.76 1.03
N PHE A 54 -13.10 -0.28 0.94
CA PHE A 54 -14.46 -0.13 0.43
C PHE A 54 -15.38 0.56 1.44
N GLN A 55 -15.18 0.29 2.74
CA GLN A 55 -15.92 0.95 3.80
C GLN A 55 -15.61 2.46 3.84
N PHE A 56 -14.35 2.85 3.65
CA PHE A 56 -13.96 4.25 3.59
C PHE A 56 -14.54 4.96 2.36
N TRP A 57 -14.68 4.26 1.23
CA TRP A 57 -15.41 4.78 0.07
C TRP A 57 -16.88 5.07 0.39
N GLU A 58 -17.57 4.14 1.05
CA GLU A 58 -18.97 4.35 1.49
C GLU A 58 -19.08 5.51 2.47
N PHE A 59 -18.14 5.63 3.41
CA PHE A 59 -18.06 6.77 4.33
C PHE A 59 -17.92 8.10 3.57
N CYS A 60 -16.98 8.21 2.64
CA CYS A 60 -16.79 9.43 1.85
C CYS A 60 -17.99 9.76 0.96
N LYS A 61 -18.72 8.76 0.44
CA LYS A 61 -20.00 8.99 -0.25
C LYS A 61 -21.08 9.57 0.66
N GLY A 62 -21.06 9.23 1.95
CA GLY A 62 -21.94 9.83 2.95
C GLY A 62 -21.64 11.31 3.18
N LEU A 63 -20.36 11.70 3.08
CA LEU A 63 -19.91 13.10 3.22
C LEU A 63 -20.16 13.94 1.97
N SER A 64 -19.89 13.37 0.78
CA SER A 64 -20.05 14.02 -0.52
C SER A 64 -20.51 12.98 -1.54
N ALA A 65 -21.82 12.96 -1.82
CA ALA A 65 -22.41 11.97 -2.73
C ALA A 65 -21.98 12.17 -4.19
N ASP A 66 -21.80 13.44 -4.60
CA ASP A 66 -21.48 13.80 -5.99
C ASP A 66 -19.99 13.63 -6.31
N CYS A 67 -19.11 13.96 -5.36
CA CYS A 67 -17.67 13.80 -5.52
C CYS A 67 -17.03 13.18 -4.25
N PRO A 68 -17.13 11.85 -4.08
CA PRO A 68 -16.60 11.16 -2.90
C PRO A 68 -15.06 11.24 -2.83
N GLN A 69 -14.39 11.40 -3.97
CA GLN A 69 -12.93 11.50 -4.04
C GLN A 69 -12.39 12.77 -3.36
N ASP A 70 -13.14 13.87 -3.46
CA ASP A 70 -12.76 15.17 -2.90
C ASP A 70 -13.46 15.45 -1.55
N ALA A 71 -14.11 14.44 -0.94
CA ALA A 71 -14.88 14.60 0.30
C ALA A 71 -14.07 15.19 1.47
N LEU A 72 -12.74 15.03 1.47
CA LEU A 72 -11.82 15.50 2.52
C LEU A 72 -10.92 16.66 2.05
N LYS A 73 -11.15 17.18 0.85
CA LYS A 73 -10.26 18.15 0.21
C LYS A 73 -10.32 19.51 0.89
N GLU A 74 -11.52 20.01 1.17
CA GLU A 74 -11.71 21.31 1.82
C GLU A 74 -11.27 21.29 3.29
N THR A 75 -11.50 20.18 4.00
CA THR A 75 -11.22 20.07 5.44
C THR A 75 -9.76 19.74 5.72
N LEU A 76 -9.21 18.75 5.02
CA LEU A 76 -7.88 18.20 5.29
C LEU A 76 -6.87 18.41 4.15
N GLY A 77 -7.31 18.86 2.97
CA GLY A 77 -6.47 18.90 1.78
C GLY A 77 -6.12 17.51 1.25
N LEU A 78 -6.97 16.51 1.52
CA LEU A 78 -6.77 15.13 1.09
C LEU A 78 -7.75 14.75 -0.02
N ARG A 79 -7.26 14.01 -1.01
CA ARG A 79 -8.04 13.46 -2.12
C ARG A 79 -7.83 11.96 -2.22
N LEU A 80 -8.91 11.20 -2.40
CA LEU A 80 -8.85 9.76 -2.68
C LEU A 80 -8.42 9.53 -4.14
N VAL A 81 -7.41 8.70 -4.33
CA VAL A 81 -6.77 8.46 -5.63
C VAL A 81 -6.40 6.98 -5.81
N GLY A 82 -5.84 6.62 -6.97
CA GLY A 82 -5.28 5.29 -7.21
C GLY A 82 -6.40 4.26 -7.38
N PRO A 83 -6.49 3.21 -6.55
CA PRO A 83 -7.60 2.27 -6.60
C PRO A 83 -8.99 2.91 -6.47
N PHE A 84 -9.11 4.07 -5.80
CA PHE A 84 -10.38 4.80 -5.73
C PHE A 84 -10.82 5.38 -7.08
N ASP A 85 -9.89 5.64 -8.01
CA ASP A 85 -10.20 6.07 -9.38
C ASP A 85 -10.92 4.99 -10.20
N ILE A 86 -10.81 3.73 -9.79
CA ILE A 86 -11.59 2.62 -10.37
C ILE A 86 -13.02 2.65 -9.85
N LEU A 87 -13.21 2.94 -8.55
CA LEU A 87 -14.55 3.00 -7.93
C LEU A 87 -15.38 4.18 -8.47
N SER A 88 -14.73 5.30 -8.80
CA SER A 88 -15.33 6.44 -9.52
C SER A 88 -15.51 6.19 -11.02
N LYS A 89 -14.99 5.08 -11.56
CA LYS A 89 -14.99 4.70 -12.98
C LYS A 89 -14.17 5.63 -13.89
N ASN A 90 -13.24 6.41 -13.32
CA ASN A 90 -12.39 7.33 -14.07
C ASN A 90 -11.52 6.59 -15.09
N HIS A 91 -11.12 5.34 -14.80
CA HIS A 91 -10.34 4.50 -15.70
C HIS A 91 -11.02 4.19 -17.05
N LYS A 92 -12.35 4.26 -17.11
CA LYS A 92 -13.12 3.95 -18.34
C LYS A 92 -12.97 5.01 -19.43
N ASN A 93 -12.53 6.20 -19.05
CA ASN A 93 -12.30 7.31 -19.97
C ASN A 93 -10.81 7.50 -20.29
N SER A 94 -9.94 6.59 -19.85
CA SER A 94 -8.49 6.74 -20.05
C SER A 94 -8.16 6.83 -21.56
N SER A 95 -7.27 7.77 -21.88
CA SER A 95 -6.75 7.97 -23.24
C SER A 95 -5.80 6.85 -23.68
N SER A 96 -5.21 6.11 -22.73
CA SER A 96 -4.37 4.95 -23.01
C SER A 96 -5.21 3.71 -23.24
N SER A 97 -4.91 2.96 -24.31
CA SER A 97 -5.57 1.69 -24.60
C SER A 97 -5.24 0.60 -23.58
N GLN A 98 -4.12 0.73 -22.84
CA GLN A 98 -3.70 -0.15 -21.75
C GLN A 98 -2.89 0.64 -20.70
N PRO A 99 -3.55 1.37 -19.78
CA PRO A 99 -2.84 2.08 -18.72
C PRO A 99 -2.19 1.09 -17.75
N ASN A 100 -0.99 1.41 -17.28
CA ASN A 100 -0.34 0.64 -16.20
C ASN A 100 -0.82 1.17 -14.85
N PHE A 101 -1.82 0.50 -14.28
CA PHE A 101 -2.40 0.87 -12.98
C PHE A 101 -1.38 0.90 -11.84
N HIS A 102 -0.31 0.11 -11.91
CA HIS A 102 0.73 0.12 -10.89
C HIS A 102 1.56 1.39 -10.87
N LEU A 103 1.60 2.15 -11.97
CA LEU A 103 2.26 3.45 -12.06
C LEU A 103 1.33 4.62 -11.75
N HIS A 104 0.02 4.38 -11.78
CA HIS A 104 -0.99 5.38 -11.44
C HIS A 104 -0.84 5.79 -9.96
N TRP A 105 -0.52 7.06 -9.74
CA TRP A 105 -0.19 7.63 -8.43
C TRP A 105 1.01 7.02 -7.71
N ARG A 106 1.92 6.36 -8.44
CA ARG A 106 3.18 5.87 -7.88
C ARG A 106 4.20 7.00 -7.85
N TYR A 107 4.52 7.47 -6.66
CA TYR A 107 5.53 8.51 -6.47
C TYR A 107 6.94 7.97 -6.63
N PHE A 108 7.88 8.90 -6.81
CA PHE A 108 9.28 8.60 -7.08
C PHE A 108 9.91 7.63 -6.06
N TYR A 109 9.58 7.76 -4.77
CA TYR A 109 10.14 6.93 -3.71
C TYR A 109 9.24 5.76 -3.27
N ASP A 110 8.13 5.50 -3.97
CA ASP A 110 7.22 4.40 -3.61
C ASP A 110 7.81 3.07 -4.04
N PRO A 111 8.27 2.22 -3.10
CA PRO A 111 8.73 0.89 -3.44
C PRO A 111 7.52 0.04 -3.88
N PRO A 112 7.72 -1.12 -4.55
CA PRO A 112 6.62 -1.95 -5.04
C PRO A 112 5.58 -2.36 -3.99
N GLU A 113 5.98 -2.46 -2.72
CA GLU A 113 5.16 -2.75 -1.55
C GLU A 113 4.14 -1.65 -1.25
N PHE A 114 4.45 -0.41 -1.65
CA PHE A 114 3.66 0.77 -1.37
C PHE A 114 2.70 1.06 -2.53
N GLN A 115 1.42 1.16 -2.20
CA GLN A 115 0.33 1.47 -3.13
C GLN A 115 -0.44 2.68 -2.63
N THR A 116 -0.23 3.82 -3.30
CA THR A 116 -0.92 5.08 -2.99
C THR A 116 -2.43 4.97 -3.12
N ILE A 117 -3.12 5.53 -2.14
CA ILE A 117 -4.59 5.61 -2.08
C ILE A 117 -5.09 7.02 -1.74
N ILE A 118 -4.25 7.88 -1.16
CA ILE A 118 -4.60 9.25 -0.80
C ILE A 118 -3.48 10.18 -1.26
N GLN A 119 -3.84 11.25 -1.97
CA GLN A 119 -2.99 12.39 -2.25
C GLN A 119 -3.27 13.48 -1.21
N GLY A 120 -2.22 14.12 -0.70
CA GLY A 120 -2.33 15.32 0.13
C GLY A 120 -1.67 16.54 -0.51
N ASN A 121 -0.80 17.21 0.24
CA ASN A 121 -0.13 18.42 -0.23
C ASN A 121 0.74 18.16 -1.47
N VAL A 122 0.37 18.79 -2.60
CA VAL A 122 1.05 18.67 -3.90
C VAL A 122 2.47 19.25 -3.87
N ASP A 123 2.71 20.31 -3.09
CA ASP A 123 4.00 20.99 -3.03
C ASP A 123 5.08 20.08 -2.43
N THR A 124 4.74 19.36 -1.36
CA THR A 124 5.64 18.38 -0.72
C THR A 124 5.53 16.98 -1.33
N GLN A 125 4.58 16.78 -2.24
CA GLN A 125 4.16 15.46 -2.73
C GLN A 125 3.80 14.53 -1.56
N HIS A 126 3.07 15.06 -0.59
CA HIS A 126 2.50 14.29 0.51
C HIS A 126 1.45 13.33 -0.01
N HIS A 127 1.51 12.08 0.44
CA HIS A 127 0.56 11.04 0.08
C HIS A 127 0.57 9.90 1.11
N MET A 128 -0.47 9.07 1.08
CA MET A 128 -0.57 7.86 1.88
C MET A 128 -0.91 6.65 1.02
N GLY A 129 -0.43 5.49 1.44
CA GLY A 129 -0.56 4.25 0.71
C GLY A 129 -0.63 3.03 1.61
N TYR A 130 -1.25 1.97 1.11
CA TYR A 130 -1.14 0.65 1.70
C TYR A 130 0.28 0.10 1.52
N PHE A 131 0.85 -0.46 2.58
CA PHE A 131 2.12 -1.18 2.52
C PHE A 131 1.90 -2.68 2.61
N ARG A 132 2.47 -3.47 1.69
CA ARG A 132 2.32 -4.94 1.63
C ARG A 132 3.70 -5.61 1.62
N ASP A 133 3.95 -6.49 2.59
CA ASP A 133 5.16 -7.32 2.57
C ASP A 133 5.12 -8.38 1.45
N LEU A 134 3.92 -8.82 1.07
CA LEU A 134 3.68 -9.83 0.04
C LEU A 134 2.55 -9.36 -0.89
N PRO A 135 2.64 -9.62 -2.21
CA PRO A 135 1.60 -9.20 -3.16
C PRO A 135 0.27 -9.95 -2.98
N ASP A 136 0.32 -11.20 -2.51
CA ASP A 136 -0.86 -12.05 -2.28
C ASP A 136 -1.50 -11.81 -0.89
N ALA A 137 -0.84 -11.10 0.01
CA ALA A 137 -1.35 -10.73 1.32
C ALA A 137 -2.08 -9.38 1.32
N LEU A 138 -2.92 -9.18 2.34
CA LEU A 138 -3.50 -7.86 2.64
C LEU A 138 -2.42 -6.90 3.16
N PRO A 139 -2.65 -5.57 3.08
CA PRO A 139 -1.72 -4.58 3.62
C PRO A 139 -1.47 -4.79 5.12
N VAL A 140 -0.26 -4.47 5.55
CA VAL A 140 0.15 -4.58 6.96
C VAL A 140 0.04 -3.26 7.72
N PHE A 141 0.02 -2.13 7.00
CA PHE A 141 -0.29 -0.80 7.53
C PHE A 141 -0.55 0.23 6.43
N ILE A 142 -1.00 1.44 6.82
CA ILE A 142 -0.95 2.65 5.99
C ILE A 142 0.36 3.40 6.23
N GLY A 143 1.11 3.70 5.18
CA GLY A 143 2.31 4.53 5.23
C GLY A 143 2.05 5.93 4.71
N GLU A 144 2.73 6.93 5.28
CA GLU A 144 2.78 8.34 4.83
C GLU A 144 4.19 8.66 4.30
N ASN A 145 4.27 9.32 3.15
CA ASN A 145 5.51 9.86 2.60
C ASN A 145 5.30 11.27 2.02
N GLU A 146 6.39 12.05 1.98
CA GLU A 146 6.49 13.33 1.27
C GLU A 146 7.63 13.21 0.27
N ALA A 147 7.32 12.86 -0.99
CA ALA A 147 8.33 12.42 -1.95
C ALA A 147 9.36 13.50 -2.30
N LYS A 148 9.03 14.79 -2.15
CA LYS A 148 10.02 15.88 -2.33
C LYS A 148 11.00 16.02 -1.16
N LYS A 149 10.69 15.48 0.02
CA LYS A 149 11.56 15.53 1.20
C LYS A 149 12.47 14.31 1.32
N GLY A 150 12.07 13.16 0.75
CA GLY A 150 12.90 11.95 0.69
C GLY A 150 12.07 10.67 0.71
N CYS A 151 12.73 9.55 0.98
CA CYS A 151 12.17 8.21 0.87
C CYS A 151 11.56 7.64 2.16
N THR A 152 11.54 8.40 3.26
CA THR A 152 11.06 7.89 4.55
C THR A 152 9.55 7.65 4.54
N ILE A 153 9.14 6.46 4.96
CA ILE A 153 7.74 6.05 5.08
C ILE A 153 7.38 5.97 6.57
N THR A 154 6.44 6.81 7.01
CA THR A 154 5.95 6.84 8.39
C THR A 154 4.70 5.99 8.51
N GLN A 155 4.62 5.10 9.50
CA GLN A 155 3.44 4.26 9.71
C GLN A 155 2.30 5.05 10.37
N MET A 156 1.07 4.89 9.87
CA MET A 156 -0.12 5.68 10.22
C MET A 156 -1.32 4.77 10.54
N GLY A 157 -1.15 3.82 11.46
CA GLY A 157 -2.18 2.82 11.77
C GLY A 157 -2.30 1.74 10.69
N ASP A 158 -3.21 0.78 10.89
CA ASP A 158 -3.37 -0.38 10.00
C ASP A 158 -4.59 -0.33 9.07
N ASN A 159 -5.32 0.79 9.05
CA ASN A 159 -6.47 1.03 8.20
C ASN A 159 -6.60 2.53 7.85
N ILE A 160 -7.40 2.85 6.82
CA ILE A 160 -7.55 4.23 6.33
C ILE A 160 -8.15 5.17 7.38
N PHE A 161 -9.15 4.70 8.15
CA PHE A 161 -9.81 5.52 9.18
C PHE A 161 -8.80 5.99 10.24
N ALA A 162 -7.93 5.10 10.72
CA ALA A 162 -6.86 5.44 11.63
C ALA A 162 -5.90 6.45 11.01
N ALA A 163 -5.45 6.23 9.76
CA ALA A 163 -4.51 7.11 9.08
C ALA A 163 -5.04 8.54 8.92
N VAL A 164 -6.28 8.68 8.47
CA VAL A 164 -6.94 9.99 8.28
C VAL A 164 -7.17 10.68 9.62
N LEU A 165 -7.58 9.96 10.66
CA LEU A 165 -7.73 10.52 12.00
C LEU A 165 -6.40 11.01 12.57
N LEU A 166 -5.33 10.22 12.45
CA LEU A 166 -3.99 10.60 12.91
C LEU A 166 -3.47 11.83 12.16
N PHE A 167 -3.73 11.90 10.86
CA PHE A 167 -3.40 13.07 10.05
C PHE A 167 -4.19 14.32 10.47
N LEU A 168 -5.49 14.19 10.69
CA LEU A 168 -6.34 15.27 11.21
C LEU A 168 -5.78 15.83 12.52
N GLN A 169 -5.46 14.93 13.47
CA GLN A 169 -4.89 15.31 14.76
C GLN A 169 -3.52 16.00 14.63
N LYS A 170 -2.66 15.53 13.71
CA LYS A 170 -1.38 16.17 13.38
C LYS A 170 -1.61 17.57 12.79
N LYS A 171 -2.54 17.71 11.85
CA LYS A 171 -2.87 19.01 11.24
C LYS A 171 -3.45 20.01 12.22
N ARG A 172 -4.30 19.57 13.16
CA ARG A 172 -4.80 20.45 14.23
C ARG A 172 -3.65 21.01 15.08
N LYS A 173 -2.68 20.17 15.44
CA LYS A 173 -1.48 20.60 16.18
C LYS A 173 -0.60 21.58 15.39
N GLU A 174 -0.46 21.38 14.07
CA GLU A 174 0.34 22.25 13.20
C GLU A 174 -0.30 23.62 12.95
N ARG A 175 -1.64 23.70 12.83
CA ARG A 175 -2.35 24.94 12.45
C ARG A 175 -2.67 25.88 13.62
N GLY A 176 -2.69 25.39 14.86
CA GLY A 176 -3.24 26.14 15.99
C GLY A 176 -4.74 26.42 15.85
N GLN A 177 -5.34 27.15 16.80
CA GLN A 177 -6.79 27.48 16.76
C GLN A 177 -7.11 28.44 15.60
N GLN A 178 -7.82 27.97 14.57
CA GLN A 178 -8.25 28.75 13.39
C GLN A 178 -9.71 28.49 12.97
N LYS A 179 -10.19 29.21 11.95
CA LYS A 179 -11.60 29.38 11.52
C LYS A 179 -12.39 28.13 11.07
N ASN A 180 -11.85 26.91 11.12
CA ASN A 180 -12.53 25.67 10.69
C ASN A 180 -12.56 24.55 11.75
N GLU A 181 -12.35 24.86 13.04
CA GLU A 181 -12.37 23.83 14.11
C GLU A 181 -13.66 22.99 14.12
N ALA A 182 -14.84 23.62 13.97
CA ALA A 182 -16.11 22.89 14.01
C ALA A 182 -16.23 21.80 12.92
N ALA A 183 -15.69 22.05 11.71
CA ALA A 183 -15.70 21.06 10.63
C ALA A 183 -14.71 19.91 10.91
N LEU A 184 -13.56 20.21 11.53
CA LEU A 184 -12.59 19.21 11.95
C LEU A 184 -13.11 18.37 13.13
N ASP A 185 -13.79 18.99 14.09
CA ASP A 185 -14.42 18.31 15.23
C ASP A 185 -15.50 17.33 14.74
N TRP A 186 -16.39 17.79 13.86
CA TRP A 186 -17.43 16.93 13.29
C TRP A 186 -16.85 15.76 12.49
N LEU A 187 -15.84 16.01 11.65
CA LEU A 187 -15.17 14.95 10.89
C LEU A 187 -14.45 13.96 11.81
N GLU A 188 -13.81 14.43 12.89
CA GLU A 188 -13.17 13.57 13.87
C GLU A 188 -14.18 12.67 14.61
N GLU A 189 -15.32 13.23 15.01
CA GLU A 189 -16.41 12.47 15.64
C GLU A 189 -17.00 11.43 14.67
N ASP A 190 -17.21 11.80 13.42
CA ASP A 190 -17.73 10.91 12.38
C ASP A 190 -16.77 9.76 12.06
N LEU A 191 -15.47 10.04 11.93
CA LEU A 191 -14.43 9.01 11.76
C LEU A 191 -14.39 8.04 12.94
N LYS A 192 -14.46 8.55 14.18
CA LYS A 192 -14.44 7.72 15.39
C LYS A 192 -15.69 6.84 15.48
N ARG A 193 -16.87 7.44 15.27
CA ARG A 193 -18.15 6.72 15.31
C ARG A 193 -18.22 5.63 14.25
N GLU A 194 -17.76 5.91 13.04
CA GLU A 194 -17.79 4.93 11.96
C GLU A 194 -16.76 3.81 12.17
N ALA A 195 -15.56 4.12 12.64
CA ALA A 195 -14.58 3.12 12.99
C ALA A 195 -15.05 2.22 14.14
N GLU A 196 -15.70 2.78 15.18
CA GLU A 196 -16.31 1.99 16.26
C GLU A 196 -17.42 1.07 15.73
N ARG A 197 -18.28 1.58 14.83
CA ARG A 197 -19.33 0.79 14.18
C ARG A 197 -18.78 -0.38 13.36
N LEU A 198 -17.59 -0.21 12.77
CA LEU A 198 -16.91 -1.19 11.92
C LEU A 198 -15.90 -2.07 12.68
N ASP A 199 -15.73 -1.86 13.99
CA ASP A 199 -14.71 -2.52 14.83
C ASP A 199 -13.27 -2.34 14.31
N LEU A 200 -12.96 -1.13 13.84
CA LEU A 200 -11.64 -0.77 13.31
C LEU A 200 -10.78 -0.10 14.39
N PRO A 201 -9.52 -0.55 14.61
CA PRO A 201 -8.63 0.09 15.55
C PRO A 201 -8.17 1.46 15.05
N LEU A 202 -8.10 2.45 15.93
CA LEU A 202 -7.66 3.83 15.60
C LEU A 202 -6.27 4.16 16.14
N GLU A 203 -5.53 3.17 16.64
CA GLU A 203 -4.20 3.34 17.21
C GLU A 203 -3.14 3.57 16.13
N LEU A 204 -2.13 4.41 16.42
CA LEU A 204 -0.96 4.60 15.55
C LEU A 204 -0.19 3.28 15.28
N LYS A 205 -0.15 2.38 16.27
CA LYS A 205 0.60 1.12 16.24
C LYS A 205 -0.22 -0.01 16.87
N THR A 206 -0.94 -0.73 16.04
CA THR A 206 -1.81 -1.84 16.48
C THR A 206 -1.00 -3.07 16.91
N LYS A 207 -1.67 -4.06 17.51
CA LYS A 207 -1.05 -5.32 17.90
C LYS A 207 -0.45 -6.06 16.69
N ALA A 208 -1.14 -6.06 15.55
CA ALA A 208 -0.67 -6.69 14.32
C ALA A 208 0.61 -6.01 13.80
N MET A 209 0.66 -4.68 13.80
CA MET A 209 1.86 -3.92 13.39
C MET A 209 3.06 -4.23 14.28
N LYS A 210 2.86 -4.32 15.60
CA LYS A 210 3.93 -4.70 16.56
C LYS A 210 4.39 -6.14 16.37
N GLN A 211 3.49 -7.06 15.99
CA GLN A 211 3.87 -8.43 15.65
C GLN A 211 4.67 -8.50 14.35
N ARG A 212 4.31 -7.69 13.34
CA ARG A 212 5.11 -7.55 12.12
C ARG A 212 6.49 -6.99 12.41
N GLU A 213 6.59 -5.96 13.27
CA GLU A 213 7.87 -5.34 13.64
C GLU A 213 8.89 -6.34 14.20
N ARG A 214 8.45 -7.39 14.90
CA ARG A 214 9.31 -8.49 15.36
C ARG A 214 9.86 -9.38 14.25
N LYS A 215 9.25 -9.35 13.06
CA LYS A 215 9.64 -10.10 11.86
C LYS A 215 10.43 -9.25 10.87
N VAL A 216 10.57 -7.95 11.14
CA VAL A 216 11.36 -7.05 10.30
C VAL A 216 12.83 -7.41 10.51
N VAL A 217 13.52 -7.76 9.42
CA VAL A 217 14.94 -8.16 9.47
C VAL A 217 15.89 -6.96 9.37
N THR A 218 15.47 -5.89 8.69
CA THR A 218 16.18 -4.60 8.60
C THR A 218 15.19 -3.50 8.24
N LYS A 219 15.52 -2.24 8.60
CA LYS A 219 14.66 -1.07 8.38
C LYS A 219 14.76 -0.48 6.98
N THR A 220 15.89 -0.70 6.30
CA THR A 220 16.28 -0.04 5.04
C THR A 220 16.24 1.49 5.14
N PHE A 221 16.61 2.19 4.06
CA PHE A 221 16.62 3.66 4.04
C PHE A 221 15.24 4.30 4.19
N HIS A 222 14.17 3.62 3.76
CA HIS A 222 12.80 4.15 3.90
C HIS A 222 12.22 3.96 5.32
N GLY A 223 12.83 3.14 6.18
CA GLY A 223 12.45 2.97 7.58
C GLY A 223 11.22 2.09 7.84
N ALA A 224 10.40 1.81 6.83
CA ALA A 224 9.27 0.88 6.91
C ALA A 224 9.68 -0.57 7.25
N GLY A 225 10.92 -0.94 6.93
CA GLY A 225 11.51 -2.26 7.12
C GLY A 225 10.98 -3.35 6.19
N ILE A 226 11.82 -4.35 5.95
CA ILE A 226 11.52 -5.51 5.11
C ILE A 226 11.32 -6.75 5.96
N VAL A 227 10.41 -7.62 5.52
CA VAL A 227 10.14 -8.93 6.12
C VAL A 227 10.46 -9.99 5.08
N VAL A 228 11.28 -10.97 5.45
CA VAL A 228 11.57 -12.16 4.62
C VAL A 228 11.40 -13.43 5.46
N PRO A 229 11.14 -14.59 4.84
CA PRO A 229 11.15 -15.85 5.58
C PRO A 229 12.56 -16.09 6.15
N VAL A 230 12.64 -16.36 7.45
CA VAL A 230 13.87 -16.79 8.13
C VAL A 230 13.55 -18.11 8.82
N ASP A 231 14.34 -19.13 8.56
CA ASP A 231 14.15 -20.46 9.13
C ASP A 231 14.72 -20.56 10.56
N LYS A 232 14.63 -21.75 11.16
CA LYS A 232 15.11 -22.00 12.53
C LYS A 232 16.64 -21.96 12.68
N ASN A 233 17.38 -21.93 11.58
CA ASN A 233 18.83 -21.88 11.51
C ASN A 233 19.32 -20.49 11.08
N ASP A 234 18.44 -19.49 11.13
CA ASP A 234 18.67 -18.11 10.70
C ASP A 234 18.96 -17.95 9.19
N VAL A 235 18.53 -18.91 8.36
CA VAL A 235 18.63 -18.83 6.90
C VAL A 235 17.45 -18.07 6.31
N GLY A 236 17.74 -17.03 5.55
CA GLY A 236 16.81 -16.16 4.82
C GLY A 236 17.27 -14.71 4.71
N TYR A 237 18.13 -14.26 5.64
CA TYR A 237 18.67 -12.90 5.68
C TYR A 237 20.06 -12.87 6.31
N ARG A 238 20.96 -12.07 5.71
CA ARG A 238 22.21 -11.63 6.31
C ARG A 238 22.41 -10.14 6.05
N GLU A 239 23.10 -9.47 6.96
CA GLU A 239 23.35 -8.03 6.91
C GLU A 239 24.30 -7.65 5.75
N LEU A 240 24.16 -6.43 5.26
CA LEU A 240 25.13 -5.83 4.33
C LEU A 240 26.48 -5.60 5.02
N PRO A 241 27.61 -5.64 4.28
CA PRO A 241 28.89 -5.22 4.83
C PRO A 241 28.88 -3.71 5.10
N GLY A 242 28.85 -3.35 6.39
CA GLY A 242 28.85 -1.96 6.85
C GLY A 242 27.48 -1.48 7.30
N THR A 243 27.37 -0.17 7.53
CA THR A 243 26.17 0.49 8.05
C THR A 243 25.44 1.28 6.98
N ASP A 244 24.17 1.62 7.19
CA ASP A 244 23.42 2.57 6.36
C ASP A 244 24.18 3.88 6.13
N ALA A 245 24.86 4.38 7.16
CA ALA A 245 25.63 5.62 7.09
C ALA A 245 26.83 5.48 6.15
N SER A 246 27.53 4.33 6.15
CA SER A 246 28.60 4.07 5.19
C SER A 246 28.06 3.85 3.78
N LEU A 247 26.94 3.15 3.61
CA LEU A 247 26.33 2.95 2.29
C LEU A 247 25.88 4.28 1.69
N LYS A 248 25.24 5.16 2.47
CA LYS A 248 24.90 6.53 2.04
C LYS A 248 26.13 7.34 1.61
N LYS A 249 27.27 7.19 2.30
CA LYS A 249 28.53 7.83 1.90
C LYS A 249 29.04 7.29 0.56
N ILE A 250 29.02 5.97 0.37
CA ILE A 250 29.40 5.34 -0.92
C ILE A 250 28.51 5.86 -2.04
N CYS A 251 27.19 5.85 -1.84
CA CYS A 251 26.24 6.37 -2.83
C CYS A 251 26.51 7.85 -3.14
N LYS A 252 26.78 8.67 -2.12
CA LYS A 252 27.13 10.08 -2.29
C LYS A 252 28.39 10.26 -3.15
N THR A 253 29.45 9.52 -2.86
CA THR A 253 30.69 9.58 -3.65
C THR A 253 30.47 9.21 -5.11
N ILE A 254 29.62 8.21 -5.40
CA ILE A 254 29.28 7.82 -6.78
C ILE A 254 28.53 8.93 -7.52
N VAL A 255 27.52 9.53 -6.86
CA VAL A 255 26.67 10.55 -7.49
C VAL A 255 27.41 11.87 -7.69
N GLU A 256 28.30 12.23 -6.77
CA GLU A 256 29.08 13.47 -6.82
C GLU A 256 30.43 13.33 -7.57
N ALA A 257 30.75 12.15 -8.11
CA ALA A 257 31.95 11.94 -8.92
C ALA A 257 31.97 12.87 -10.14
N LYS A 258 33.14 13.43 -10.45
CA LYS A 258 33.27 14.50 -11.46
C LYS A 258 33.12 14.01 -12.89
N ASP A 259 33.53 12.77 -13.14
CA ASP A 259 33.48 12.12 -14.44
C ASP A 259 33.19 10.61 -14.29
N ASP A 260 33.03 9.96 -15.44
CA ASP A 260 32.69 8.53 -15.49
C ASP A 260 33.83 7.64 -15.00
N GLU A 261 35.09 8.05 -15.13
CA GLU A 261 36.24 7.26 -14.67
C GLU A 261 36.31 7.25 -13.14
N GLU A 262 36.19 8.41 -12.50
CA GLU A 262 36.07 8.53 -11.04
C GLU A 262 34.85 7.76 -10.54
N ARG A 263 33.71 7.85 -11.24
CA ARG A 263 32.48 7.15 -10.86
C ARG A 263 32.63 5.64 -10.92
N MET A 264 33.26 5.12 -11.97
CA MET A 264 33.51 3.68 -12.12
C MET A 264 34.41 3.15 -10.99
N LYS A 265 35.42 3.91 -10.56
CA LYS A 265 36.24 3.57 -9.38
C LYS A 265 35.41 3.61 -8.10
N ALA A 266 34.57 4.62 -7.93
CA ALA A 266 33.68 4.76 -6.76
C ALA A 266 32.63 3.65 -6.67
N PHE A 267 32.30 2.97 -7.78
CA PHE A 267 31.39 1.82 -7.79
C PHE A 267 32.00 0.52 -7.24
N ALA A 268 33.33 0.44 -7.04
CA ALA A 268 33.99 -0.79 -6.60
C ALA A 268 33.37 -1.41 -5.32
N PRO A 269 33.04 -0.64 -4.26
CA PRO A 269 32.39 -1.21 -3.07
C PRO A 269 31.00 -1.78 -3.35
N ILE A 270 30.24 -1.17 -4.27
CA ILE A 270 28.92 -1.70 -4.67
C ILE A 270 29.07 -3.01 -5.45
N GLN A 271 30.09 -3.14 -6.30
CA GLN A 271 30.37 -4.39 -7.02
C GLN A 271 30.77 -5.53 -6.08
N GLU A 272 31.55 -5.21 -5.03
CA GLU A 272 31.88 -6.17 -3.98
C GLU A 272 30.63 -6.62 -3.21
N MET A 273 29.76 -5.68 -2.82
CA MET A 273 28.47 -6.00 -2.20
C MET A 273 27.58 -6.88 -3.10
N ILE A 274 27.52 -6.59 -4.41
CA ILE A 274 26.77 -7.43 -5.37
C ILE A 274 27.34 -8.86 -5.39
N THR A 275 28.65 -9.02 -5.30
CA THR A 275 29.31 -10.33 -5.24
C THR A 275 28.89 -11.09 -3.98
N PHE A 276 28.89 -10.43 -2.82
CA PHE A 276 28.40 -11.03 -1.58
C PHE A 276 26.90 -11.38 -1.64
N VAL A 277 26.09 -10.56 -2.31
CA VAL A 277 24.68 -10.86 -2.55
C VAL A 277 24.52 -12.14 -3.38
N GLN A 278 25.40 -12.41 -4.35
CA GLN A 278 25.34 -13.68 -5.09
C GLN A 278 25.62 -14.87 -4.18
N PHE A 279 26.66 -14.80 -3.33
CA PHE A 279 26.92 -15.85 -2.33
C PHE A 279 25.74 -16.02 -1.36
N ALA A 280 25.14 -14.92 -0.90
CA ALA A 280 23.95 -14.96 -0.06
C ALA A 280 22.77 -15.65 -0.77
N ASN A 281 22.54 -15.36 -2.05
CA ASN A 281 21.48 -16.00 -2.83
C ASN A 281 21.72 -17.51 -3.00
N ASP A 282 22.96 -17.94 -3.27
CA ASP A 282 23.31 -19.37 -3.35
C ASP A 282 23.07 -20.10 -2.03
N GLU A 283 23.20 -19.38 -0.90
CA GLU A 283 22.98 -19.86 0.46
C GLU A 283 21.57 -19.55 1.01
N CYS A 284 20.63 -19.16 0.13
CA CYS A 284 19.22 -18.85 0.43
C CYS A 284 18.95 -17.60 1.29
N ASP A 285 19.94 -16.73 1.51
CA ASP A 285 19.81 -15.45 2.21
C ASP A 285 19.36 -14.31 1.27
N TYR A 286 18.20 -14.50 0.64
CA TYR A 286 17.65 -13.60 -0.37
C TYR A 286 17.39 -12.18 0.15
N GLY A 287 17.21 -12.01 1.47
CA GLY A 287 16.97 -10.72 2.09
C GLY A 287 18.13 -9.72 1.95
N MET A 288 19.37 -10.18 1.76
CA MET A 288 20.53 -9.29 1.61
C MET A 288 20.45 -8.50 0.28
N GLY A 289 20.16 -9.19 -0.82
CA GLY A 289 19.99 -8.55 -2.13
C GLY A 289 18.76 -7.64 -2.19
N TYR A 290 17.72 -8.01 -1.45
CA TYR A 290 16.51 -7.20 -1.29
C TYR A 290 16.82 -5.89 -0.56
N GLU A 291 17.52 -5.92 0.57
CA GLU A 291 17.93 -4.73 1.32
C GLU A 291 18.78 -3.78 0.47
N LEU A 292 19.88 -4.29 -0.13
CA LEU A 292 20.76 -3.46 -0.95
C LEU A 292 20.01 -2.80 -2.11
N GLY A 293 19.15 -3.57 -2.78
CA GLY A 293 18.34 -3.06 -3.89
C GLY A 293 17.37 -1.96 -3.46
N ILE A 294 16.72 -2.12 -2.30
CA ILE A 294 15.81 -1.12 -1.74
C ILE A 294 16.58 0.13 -1.32
N ASP A 295 17.72 0.01 -0.66
CA ASP A 295 18.52 1.16 -0.23
C ASP A 295 19.00 2.00 -1.42
N LEU A 296 19.47 1.35 -2.48
CA LEU A 296 19.85 2.02 -3.73
C LEU A 296 18.64 2.64 -4.45
N PHE A 297 17.49 1.98 -4.44
CA PHE A 297 16.24 2.54 -4.95
C PHE A 297 15.83 3.81 -4.17
N CYS A 298 15.94 3.76 -2.85
CA CYS A 298 15.63 4.84 -1.92
C CYS A 298 16.63 6.00 -1.97
N TYR A 299 17.88 5.76 -2.36
CA TYR A 299 18.84 6.82 -2.62
C TYR A 299 18.43 7.68 -3.83
N GLY A 300 17.74 7.08 -4.81
CA GLY A 300 17.02 7.82 -5.84
C GLY A 300 17.85 8.32 -7.02
N SER A 301 19.13 7.97 -7.13
CA SER A 301 19.95 8.37 -8.28
C SER A 301 19.81 7.41 -9.46
N HIS A 302 19.68 7.97 -10.67
CA HIS A 302 19.58 7.21 -11.92
C HIS A 302 20.81 6.33 -12.19
N TYR A 303 21.99 6.67 -11.64
CA TYR A 303 23.20 5.85 -11.73
C TYR A 303 23.03 4.45 -11.12
N PHE A 304 22.09 4.28 -10.19
CA PHE A 304 21.83 2.99 -9.54
C PHE A 304 20.77 2.15 -10.26
N TYR A 305 20.02 2.69 -11.23
CA TYR A 305 18.86 1.99 -11.82
C TYR A 305 19.24 0.64 -12.43
N LYS A 306 20.42 0.54 -13.05
CA LYS A 306 20.91 -0.74 -13.61
C LYS A 306 21.14 -1.78 -12.50
N VAL A 307 21.75 -1.38 -11.40
CA VAL A 307 22.03 -2.25 -10.24
C VAL A 307 20.72 -2.64 -9.55
N VAL A 308 19.81 -1.69 -9.32
CA VAL A 308 18.50 -1.95 -8.73
C VAL A 308 17.70 -2.95 -9.59
N ARG A 309 17.73 -2.79 -10.93
CA ARG A 309 17.08 -3.71 -11.88
C ARG A 309 17.72 -5.10 -11.89
N GLN A 310 18.99 -5.24 -11.51
CA GLN A 310 19.63 -6.54 -11.35
C GLN A 310 19.24 -7.21 -10.01
N LEU A 311 19.25 -6.44 -8.92
CA LEU A 311 19.08 -6.96 -7.56
C LEU A 311 17.62 -7.28 -7.23
N LEU A 312 16.72 -6.31 -7.39
CA LEU A 312 15.39 -6.41 -6.83
C LEU A 312 14.47 -7.40 -7.58
N PRO A 313 14.39 -7.42 -8.93
CA PRO A 313 13.60 -8.44 -9.63
C PRO A 313 14.06 -9.86 -9.27
N MET A 314 15.37 -10.08 -9.15
CA MET A 314 15.92 -11.37 -8.70
C MET A 314 15.49 -11.70 -7.27
N ALA A 315 15.68 -10.77 -6.33
CA ALA A 315 15.28 -10.97 -4.93
C ALA A 315 13.77 -11.25 -4.79
N TYR A 316 12.93 -10.48 -5.49
CA TYR A 316 11.48 -10.70 -5.50
C TYR A 316 11.13 -12.07 -6.08
N ASN A 317 11.76 -12.51 -7.16
CA ASN A 317 11.51 -13.83 -7.73
C ASN A 317 11.90 -14.96 -6.77
N LEU A 318 13.07 -14.89 -6.14
CA LEU A 318 13.53 -15.87 -5.15
C LEU A 318 12.60 -15.90 -3.92
N LEU A 319 12.08 -14.75 -3.51
CA LEU A 319 11.09 -14.60 -2.43
C LEU A 319 9.64 -14.91 -2.85
N LYS A 320 9.41 -15.33 -4.12
CA LYS A 320 8.09 -15.61 -4.70
C LYS A 320 7.13 -14.41 -4.69
N ARG A 321 7.66 -13.21 -4.92
CA ARG A 321 6.96 -11.91 -4.99
C ARG A 321 7.01 -11.31 -6.41
N GLY A 322 6.93 -12.13 -7.45
CA GLY A 322 7.20 -11.73 -8.84
C GLY A 322 6.46 -10.46 -9.32
N LEU A 323 5.24 -10.22 -8.84
CA LEU A 323 4.49 -8.99 -9.13
C LEU A 323 5.25 -7.72 -8.72
N PHE A 324 5.96 -7.73 -7.58
CA PHE A 324 6.77 -6.59 -7.16
C PHE A 324 7.96 -6.33 -8.10
N GLY A 325 8.51 -7.39 -8.71
CA GLY A 325 9.47 -7.27 -9.79
C GLY A 325 8.89 -6.57 -11.03
N GLU A 326 7.70 -6.99 -11.49
CA GLU A 326 7.00 -6.35 -12.63
C GLU A 326 6.74 -4.85 -12.35
N ILE A 327 6.24 -4.52 -11.15
CA ILE A 327 5.97 -3.14 -10.74
C ILE A 327 7.26 -2.32 -10.75
N LEU A 328 8.34 -2.85 -10.19
CA LEU A 328 9.62 -2.16 -10.14
C LEU A 328 10.18 -1.90 -11.54
N GLU A 329 10.15 -2.88 -12.43
CA GLU A 329 10.69 -2.74 -13.77
C GLU A 329 9.96 -1.64 -14.55
N ALA A 330 8.61 -1.65 -14.48
CA ALA A 330 7.79 -0.60 -15.03
C ALA A 330 8.12 0.76 -14.39
N HIS A 331 8.25 0.80 -13.05
CA HIS A 331 8.54 2.02 -12.33
C HIS A 331 9.90 2.59 -12.76
N LEU A 332 10.97 1.80 -12.79
CA LEU A 332 12.31 2.26 -13.20
C LEU A 332 12.38 2.67 -14.68
N ALA A 333 11.51 2.14 -15.55
CA ALA A 333 11.45 2.53 -16.95
C ALA A 333 10.85 3.93 -17.16
N SER A 334 9.95 4.34 -16.28
CA SER A 334 9.25 5.63 -16.35
C SER A 334 9.21 6.35 -15.00
N ARG A 335 10.32 6.29 -14.26
CA ARG A 335 10.42 6.84 -12.89
C ARG A 335 10.45 8.35 -12.95
N SER A 336 9.29 8.97 -12.82
CA SER A 336 9.08 10.40 -12.96
C SER A 336 8.69 11.05 -11.64
N GLN A 337 9.03 12.33 -11.48
CA GLN A 337 8.50 13.17 -10.41
C GLN A 337 7.22 13.91 -10.84
N ASP A 338 6.94 13.90 -12.15
CA ASP A 338 5.84 14.59 -12.80
C ASP A 338 4.86 13.56 -13.43
N ASN A 339 3.60 13.95 -13.65
CA ASN A 339 2.57 13.14 -14.32
C ASN A 339 2.23 11.81 -13.63
N LEU A 340 1.86 11.87 -12.36
CA LEU A 340 1.46 10.70 -11.56
C LEU A 340 0.08 10.15 -11.96
N GLU A 341 -0.81 11.00 -12.49
CA GLU A 341 -2.17 10.63 -12.87
C GLU A 341 -2.20 9.95 -14.26
N GLN A 342 -1.82 8.67 -14.31
CA GLN A 342 -1.80 7.86 -15.55
C GLN A 342 -3.16 7.62 -16.22
N LEU A 343 -4.27 7.94 -15.55
CA LEU A 343 -5.63 7.67 -16.04
C LEU A 343 -6.35 8.92 -16.57
N ALA A 344 -5.74 10.11 -16.46
CA ALA A 344 -6.38 11.35 -16.93
C ALA A 344 -6.60 11.34 -18.46
N THR A 345 -7.73 11.89 -18.88
CA THR A 345 -7.95 12.32 -20.27
C THR A 345 -7.08 13.54 -20.55
N VAL A 346 -6.26 13.48 -21.61
CA VAL A 346 -5.50 14.65 -22.10
C VAL A 346 -6.46 15.68 -22.68
#